data_AF-A0A1C4UXG2-F1
#
_entry.id   AF-A0A1C4UXG2-F1
#
_cell.length_a   1.000
_cell.length_b   1.000
_cell.length_c   1.000
_cell.angle_alpha   90.00
_cell.angle_beta   90.00
_cell.angle_gamma   90.00
#
_symmetry.space_group_name_H-M   'P 1'
#
loop_
_entity.id
_entity.type
_entity.pdbx_description
1 polymer ?
#
loop_
_entity_poly.entity_id
_entity_poly.type
_entity_poly.pdbx_seq_one_letter_code
_entity_poly.pdbx_strand_id
1 'polypeptide(L)'
;MQEADVRRALAKKLRRTNIDSLWSFLLQKGYVGEVLAGYDSLDDLLATAKQVLQAGKGDSTAVRTAAAGGPQPGEARAWALSMLVAAEVRKDSRVMSFRAEVLNGALLSTTRAADWIKGHPDVTSTMTQDITITLRTDQIDYEGGGWARLLLPSDRVRIAEVSARVLAYADGNDGWAHHIKVPAHGQLDRLRHLSESLAKECCWQPAQATMFVLTDGVPLISRIRSTTSTGRPLWASRIRLDIDPAESVREVADAFASLARTGPAGHARPIKEKHARLAVHALVDHVHVPWSERARLWNAEHPQWRYSSEANFRRDALDARERLYRTQRVGGRGSDG
;
A
#
# COMPACT_ATOMS: atom_id res chain seq x y z
N MET A 1 -17.49 24.00 -5.23
CA MET A 1 -17.06 23.46 -3.92
C MET A 1 -15.58 23.78 -3.77
N GLN A 2 -15.15 24.41 -2.67
CA GLN A 2 -13.74 24.76 -2.49
C GLN A 2 -13.00 23.70 -1.66
N GLU A 3 -11.67 23.65 -1.76
CA GLU A 3 -10.83 22.65 -1.07
C GLU A 3 -11.09 22.63 0.45
N ALA A 4 -11.22 23.81 1.08
CA ALA A 4 -11.52 23.94 2.50
C ALA A 4 -12.88 23.34 2.90
N ASP A 5 -13.86 23.38 1.99
CA ASP A 5 -15.19 22.80 2.21
C ASP A 5 -15.12 21.27 2.13
N VAL A 6 -14.37 20.72 1.17
CA VAL A 6 -14.12 19.27 1.04
C VAL A 6 -13.44 18.74 2.29
N ARG A 7 -12.40 19.44 2.79
CA ARG A 7 -11.67 19.06 4.01
C ARG A 7 -12.59 18.98 5.22
N ARG A 8 -13.39 20.03 5.44
CA ARG A 8 -14.30 20.13 6.58
C ARG A 8 -15.39 19.06 6.51
N ALA A 9 -15.94 18.82 5.32
CA ALA A 9 -16.97 17.81 5.10
C ALA A 9 -16.42 16.39 5.31
N LEU A 10 -15.19 16.12 4.84
CA LEU A 10 -14.51 14.84 5.04
C LEU A 10 -14.22 14.58 6.53
N ALA A 11 -13.66 15.57 7.24
CA ALA A 11 -13.39 15.48 8.69
C ALA A 11 -14.68 15.19 9.49
N LYS A 12 -15.77 15.88 9.16
CA LYS A 12 -17.10 15.66 9.75
C LYS A 12 -17.62 14.25 9.50
N LYS A 13 -17.56 13.75 8.26
CA LYS A 13 -18.01 12.39 7.91
C LYS A 13 -17.14 11.28 8.53
N LEU A 14 -15.86 11.55 8.77
CA LEU A 14 -14.94 10.65 9.48
C LEU A 14 -15.07 10.72 11.01
N ARG A 15 -15.80 11.71 11.54
CA ARG A 15 -15.90 12.01 12.99
C ARG A 15 -14.52 12.20 13.63
N ARG A 16 -13.61 12.92 12.95
CA ARG A 16 -12.26 13.22 13.43
C ARG A 16 -11.98 14.72 13.37
N THR A 17 -11.34 15.23 14.42
CA THR A 17 -10.95 16.64 14.54
C THR A 17 -9.62 16.96 13.87
N ASN A 18 -8.68 16.01 13.85
CA ASN A 18 -7.42 16.13 13.13
C ASN A 18 -7.34 15.09 12.01
N ILE A 19 -7.24 15.56 10.77
CA ILE A 19 -7.04 14.72 9.58
C ILE A 19 -5.83 15.20 8.77
N ASP A 20 -4.89 15.96 9.35
CA ASP A 20 -3.91 16.74 8.59
C ASP A 20 -2.99 15.85 7.74
N SER A 21 -2.42 14.80 8.33
CA SER A 21 -1.59 13.83 7.61
C SER A 21 -2.37 13.06 6.53
N LEU A 22 -3.62 12.68 6.85
CA LEU A 22 -4.52 12.03 5.89
C LEU A 22 -4.88 12.98 4.75
N TRP A 23 -5.11 14.25 5.07
CA TRP A 23 -5.47 15.31 4.12
C TRP A 23 -4.31 15.60 3.16
N SER A 24 -3.09 15.76 3.69
CA SER A 24 -1.88 15.90 2.88
C SER A 24 -1.66 14.72 1.95
N PHE A 25 -1.93 13.49 2.41
CA PHE A 25 -1.87 12.30 1.55
C PHE A 25 -2.91 12.36 0.42
N LEU A 26 -4.17 12.68 0.74
CA LEU A 26 -5.26 12.73 -0.24
C LEU A 26 -5.05 13.85 -1.28
N LEU A 27 -4.47 14.99 -0.86
CA LEU A 27 -4.05 16.07 -1.77
C LEU A 27 -2.92 15.60 -2.68
N GLN A 28 -1.86 15.01 -2.11
CA GLN A 28 -0.70 14.56 -2.88
C GLN A 28 -1.05 13.50 -3.93
N LYS A 29 -2.00 12.62 -3.62
CA LYS A 29 -2.46 11.57 -4.54
C LYS A 29 -3.49 12.06 -5.55
N GLY A 30 -3.85 13.34 -5.54
CA GLY A 30 -4.75 13.94 -6.51
C GLY A 30 -6.24 13.72 -6.22
N TYR A 31 -6.61 12.90 -5.24
CA TYR A 31 -8.01 12.54 -4.95
C TYR A 31 -8.88 13.76 -4.59
N VAL A 32 -8.31 14.75 -3.91
CA VAL A 32 -9.05 16.00 -3.61
C VAL A 32 -9.29 16.81 -4.89
N GLY A 33 -8.32 16.84 -5.80
CA GLY A 33 -8.44 17.51 -7.10
C GLY A 33 -9.51 16.85 -7.97
N GLU A 34 -9.60 15.52 -7.96
CA GLU A 34 -10.63 14.76 -8.69
C GLU A 34 -12.04 15.09 -8.21
N VAL A 35 -12.25 15.24 -6.90
CA VAL A 35 -13.54 15.70 -6.34
C VAL A 35 -13.86 17.15 -6.72
N LEU A 36 -12.87 18.04 -6.66
CA LEU A 36 -13.06 19.45 -7.00
C LEU A 36 -13.38 19.63 -8.50
N ALA A 37 -12.80 18.79 -9.35
CA ALA A 37 -13.06 18.76 -10.79
C ALA A 37 -14.34 17.99 -11.16
N GLY A 38 -15.04 17.40 -10.18
CA GLY A 38 -16.31 16.69 -10.39
C GLY A 38 -16.17 15.29 -10.97
N TYR A 39 -14.95 14.74 -11.03
CA TYR A 39 -14.69 13.37 -11.50
C TYR A 39 -15.01 12.33 -10.42
N ASP A 40 -14.89 12.68 -9.15
CA ASP A 40 -15.20 11.83 -8.00
C ASP A 40 -16.18 12.51 -7.04
N SER A 41 -16.92 11.73 -6.26
CA SER A 41 -17.80 12.28 -5.22
C SER A 41 -17.09 12.41 -3.86
N LEU A 42 -17.67 13.22 -2.97
CA LEU A 42 -17.21 13.29 -1.58
C LEU A 42 -17.34 11.93 -0.86
N ASP A 43 -18.28 11.08 -1.26
CA ASP A 43 -18.43 9.74 -0.69
C ASP A 43 -17.36 8.77 -1.20
N ASP A 44 -16.88 8.93 -2.43
CA ASP A 44 -15.72 8.21 -2.96
C ASP A 44 -14.44 8.64 -2.25
N LEU A 45 -14.27 9.93 -2.02
CA LEU A 45 -13.16 10.45 -1.21
C LEU A 45 -13.25 9.97 0.25
N LEU A 46 -14.45 9.89 0.83
CA LEU A 46 -14.66 9.32 2.16
C LEU A 46 -14.32 7.83 2.21
N ALA A 47 -14.73 7.06 1.20
CA ALA A 47 -14.38 5.66 1.08
C ALA A 47 -12.86 5.50 0.98
N THR A 48 -12.20 6.34 0.17
CA THR A 48 -10.74 6.43 0.05
C THR A 48 -10.08 6.78 1.38
N ALA A 49 -10.59 7.77 2.10
CA ALA A 49 -10.05 8.19 3.39
C ALA A 49 -10.24 7.12 4.46
N LYS A 50 -11.40 6.46 4.52
CA LYS A 50 -11.64 5.30 5.38
C LYS A 50 -10.75 4.13 5.00
N GLN A 51 -10.48 3.92 3.71
CA GLN A 51 -9.55 2.91 3.22
C GLN A 51 -8.11 3.25 3.57
N VAL A 52 -7.66 4.50 3.54
CA VAL A 52 -6.32 4.89 4.01
C VAL A 52 -6.22 4.70 5.52
N LEU A 53 -7.27 5.04 6.26
CA LEU A 53 -7.34 4.79 7.70
C LEU A 53 -7.45 3.30 8.07
N GLN A 54 -8.08 2.49 7.21
CA GLN A 54 -8.20 1.04 7.37
C GLN A 54 -6.99 0.29 6.82
N ALA A 55 -6.32 0.79 5.80
CA ALA A 55 -5.01 0.34 5.34
C ALA A 55 -3.97 0.73 6.40
N GLY A 56 -4.09 1.88 7.04
CA GLY A 56 -3.37 2.19 8.29
C GLY A 56 -3.77 1.30 9.49
N LYS A 57 -4.83 0.49 9.38
CA LYS A 57 -5.17 -0.60 10.32
C LYS A 57 -4.88 -2.01 9.77
N GLY A 58 -4.60 -2.15 8.47
CA GLY A 58 -4.58 -3.40 7.70
C GLY A 58 -3.22 -3.70 7.09
N ASP A 59 -2.34 -2.70 7.03
CA ASP A 59 -0.92 -2.90 7.20
C ASP A 59 -0.76 -3.34 8.66
N SER A 60 -0.45 -4.60 8.89
CA SER A 60 0.10 -5.07 10.16
C SER A 60 1.51 -4.46 10.30
N THR A 61 1.60 -3.15 10.51
CA THR A 61 2.84 -2.36 10.65
C THR A 61 3.10 -1.94 12.08
N ALA A 62 2.67 -2.75 13.05
CA ALA A 62 3.34 -2.73 14.34
C ALA A 62 4.82 -3.07 14.09
N VAL A 63 5.70 -2.08 14.24
CA VAL A 63 7.15 -2.24 14.14
C VAL A 63 7.58 -3.11 15.31
N ARG A 64 7.71 -4.41 15.06
CA ARG A 64 8.06 -5.38 16.11
C ARG A 64 9.56 -5.35 16.35
N THR A 65 9.95 -5.24 17.60
CA THR A 65 11.35 -5.42 18.03
C THR A 65 11.49 -6.75 18.77
N ALA A 66 12.64 -7.38 18.62
CA ALA A 66 13.00 -8.54 19.43
C ALA A 66 13.24 -8.07 20.88
N ALA A 67 12.56 -8.69 21.83
CA ALA A 67 12.69 -8.32 23.23
C ALA A 67 14.10 -8.64 23.74
N ALA A 68 14.72 -7.67 24.41
CA ALA A 68 16.06 -7.86 25.00
C ALA A 68 16.08 -8.93 26.10
N GLY A 69 14.93 -9.14 26.78
CA GLY A 69 14.77 -10.14 27.84
C GLY A 69 14.57 -11.59 27.39
N GLY A 70 14.66 -11.87 26.09
CA GLY A 70 14.48 -13.22 25.53
C GLY A 70 13.20 -13.37 24.69
N PRO A 71 12.99 -14.56 24.11
CA PRO A 71 11.87 -14.80 23.19
C PRO A 71 10.53 -14.86 23.90
N GLN A 72 9.47 -14.40 23.21
CA GLN A 72 8.10 -14.72 23.60
C GLN A 72 7.79 -16.19 23.30
N PRO A 73 6.80 -16.82 24.00
CA PRO A 73 6.38 -18.18 23.72
C PRO A 73 6.04 -18.38 22.24
N GLY A 74 6.64 -19.39 21.59
CA GLY A 74 6.45 -19.66 20.16
C GLY A 74 7.32 -18.83 19.20
N GLU A 75 8.14 -17.89 19.70
CA GLU A 75 8.97 -17.01 18.87
C GLU A 75 10.48 -17.26 19.02
N ALA A 76 10.89 -18.32 19.72
CA ALA A 76 12.31 -18.62 20.01
C ALA A 76 13.21 -18.58 18.78
N ARG A 77 12.79 -19.21 17.68
CA ARG A 77 13.54 -19.21 16.42
C ARG A 77 13.65 -17.81 15.80
N ALA A 78 12.52 -17.10 15.69
CA ALA A 78 12.45 -15.76 15.10
C ALA A 78 13.31 -14.77 15.89
N TRP A 79 13.25 -14.83 17.22
CA TRP A 79 14.08 -14.04 18.13
C TRP A 79 15.56 -14.34 17.95
N ALA A 80 15.96 -15.63 17.97
CA ALA A 80 17.36 -16.01 17.84
C ALA A 80 17.95 -15.56 16.49
N LEU A 81 17.20 -15.76 15.40
CA LEU A 81 17.60 -15.29 14.08
C LEU A 81 17.75 -13.77 14.06
N SER A 82 16.81 -13.04 14.64
CA SER A 82 16.86 -11.56 14.74
C SER A 82 18.12 -11.08 15.48
N MET A 83 18.47 -11.73 16.59
CA MET A 83 19.67 -11.39 17.36
C MET A 83 20.97 -11.66 16.60
N LEU A 84 21.05 -12.79 15.90
CA LEU A 84 22.21 -13.16 15.08
C LEU A 84 22.39 -12.18 13.91
N VAL A 85 21.34 -11.93 13.13
CA VAL A 85 21.37 -10.98 12.01
C VAL A 85 21.74 -9.59 12.51
N ALA A 86 21.15 -9.12 13.61
CA ALA A 86 21.52 -7.82 14.17
C ALA A 86 23.00 -7.75 14.61
N ALA A 87 23.57 -8.84 15.15
CA ALA A 87 24.99 -8.88 15.51
C ALA A 87 25.91 -8.80 14.28
N GLU A 88 25.50 -9.36 13.14
CA GLU A 88 26.21 -9.23 11.87
C GLU A 88 26.09 -7.82 11.30
N VAL A 89 24.87 -7.28 11.23
CA VAL A 89 24.61 -5.95 10.65
C VAL A 89 25.26 -4.82 11.46
N ARG A 90 25.48 -4.99 12.78
CA ARG A 90 26.27 -4.03 13.58
C ARG A 90 27.70 -3.85 13.05
N LYS A 91 28.26 -4.86 12.38
CA LYS A 91 29.60 -4.84 11.80
C LYS A 91 29.61 -4.35 10.35
N ASP A 92 28.45 -4.06 9.78
CA ASP A 92 28.33 -3.51 8.43
C ASP A 92 28.96 -2.11 8.39
N SER A 93 29.92 -1.91 7.49
CA SER A 93 30.65 -0.64 7.36
C SER A 93 29.71 0.53 7.04
N ARG A 94 28.62 0.30 6.29
CA ARG A 94 27.62 1.33 5.96
C ARG A 94 26.90 1.81 7.22
N VAL A 95 26.58 0.89 8.14
CA VAL A 95 25.93 1.19 9.43
C VAL A 95 26.90 1.89 10.37
N MET A 96 28.12 1.37 10.51
CA MET A 96 29.16 1.95 11.36
C MET A 96 29.49 3.38 10.93
N SER A 97 29.74 3.60 9.63
CA SER A 97 30.02 4.93 9.08
C SER A 97 28.85 5.89 9.27
N PHE A 98 27.61 5.45 9.05
CA PHE A 98 26.45 6.30 9.28
C PHE A 98 26.35 6.73 10.76
N ARG A 99 26.47 5.78 11.69
CA ARG A 99 26.42 6.08 13.13
C ARG A 99 27.56 7.00 13.55
N ALA A 100 28.77 6.80 13.04
CA ALA A 100 29.92 7.64 13.36
C ALA A 100 29.77 9.06 12.80
N GLU A 101 29.40 9.20 11.53
CA GLU A 101 29.40 10.48 10.82
C GLU A 101 28.14 11.32 11.09
N VAL A 102 26.98 10.68 11.23
CA VAL A 102 25.68 11.37 11.37
C VAL A 102 25.24 11.45 12.82
N LEU A 103 25.48 10.38 13.60
CA LEU A 103 25.08 10.32 15.01
C LEU A 103 26.23 10.59 15.99
N ASN A 104 27.43 10.91 15.49
CA ASN A 104 28.64 11.10 16.29
C ASN A 104 28.93 9.91 17.23
N GLY A 105 28.61 8.69 16.78
CA GLY A 105 28.77 7.45 17.54
C GLY A 105 27.74 7.23 18.66
N ALA A 106 26.82 8.16 18.90
CA ALA A 106 25.82 8.07 19.96
C ALA A 106 24.46 7.64 19.43
N LEU A 107 23.95 6.51 19.92
CA LEU A 107 22.63 6.01 19.56
C LEU A 107 21.52 6.86 20.20
N LEU A 108 20.38 6.94 19.50
CA LEU A 108 19.19 7.64 19.96
C LEU A 108 18.27 6.68 20.72
N SER A 109 17.47 7.21 21.64
CA SER A 109 16.30 6.47 22.13
C SER A 109 15.21 6.43 21.06
N THR A 110 14.26 5.50 21.16
CA THR A 110 13.17 5.35 20.18
C THR A 110 12.38 6.65 19.97
N THR A 111 12.00 7.34 21.05
CA THR A 111 11.29 8.61 20.97
C THR A 111 12.15 9.70 20.35
N ARG A 112 13.42 9.81 20.77
CA ARG A 112 14.35 10.82 20.26
C ARG A 112 14.68 10.61 18.78
N ALA A 113 14.71 9.36 18.30
CA ALA A 113 14.91 9.04 16.90
C ALA A 113 13.77 9.59 16.02
N ALA A 114 12.51 9.42 16.45
CA ALA A 114 11.36 9.96 15.73
C ALA A 114 11.41 11.50 15.67
N ASP A 115 11.71 12.16 16.80
CA ASP A 115 11.83 13.62 16.86
C ASP A 115 13.02 14.14 16.03
N TRP A 116 14.15 13.43 16.06
CA TRP A 116 15.33 13.75 15.27
C TRP A 116 15.04 13.68 13.76
N ILE A 117 14.31 12.66 13.29
CA ILE A 117 13.89 12.56 11.88
C ILE A 117 12.98 13.73 11.52
N LYS A 118 11.95 14.01 12.32
CA LYS A 118 10.96 15.06 12.04
C LYS A 118 11.56 16.46 12.05
N GLY A 119 12.50 16.71 12.96
CA GLY A 119 13.19 17.99 13.11
C GLY A 119 14.45 18.16 12.25
N HIS A 120 14.80 17.17 11.42
CA HIS A 120 16.03 17.20 10.66
C HIS A 120 16.01 18.32 9.60
N PRO A 121 17.12 19.07 9.39
CA PRO A 121 17.19 20.14 8.38
C PRO A 121 16.74 19.71 6.98
N ASP A 122 17.08 18.48 6.57
CA ASP A 122 16.66 17.85 5.30
C ASP A 122 15.15 17.95 5.06
N VAL A 123 14.32 17.81 6.10
CA VAL A 123 12.85 17.86 6.00
C VAL A 123 12.37 19.24 5.56
N THR A 124 13.09 20.29 5.93
CA THR A 124 12.75 21.69 5.60
C THR A 124 13.43 22.20 4.32
N SER A 125 14.31 21.40 3.73
CA SER A 125 15.05 21.78 2.51
C SER A 125 14.21 21.66 1.24
N THR A 126 14.76 22.12 0.11
CA THR A 126 14.11 22.01 -1.20
C THR A 126 13.89 20.55 -1.58
N MET A 127 12.62 20.16 -1.71
CA MET A 127 12.24 18.78 -2.03
C MET A 127 12.65 18.40 -3.45
N THR A 128 13.22 17.21 -3.58
CA THR A 128 13.58 16.62 -4.88
C THR A 128 12.52 15.63 -5.34
N GLN A 129 12.31 15.52 -6.65
CA GLN A 129 11.48 14.49 -7.26
C GLN A 129 12.32 13.64 -8.21
N ASP A 130 12.07 12.34 -8.22
CA ASP A 130 12.59 11.44 -9.22
C ASP A 130 11.64 11.38 -10.40
N ILE A 131 12.20 11.50 -11.60
CA ILE A 131 11.46 11.42 -12.85
C ILE A 131 12.00 10.21 -13.61
N THR A 132 11.15 9.20 -13.78
CA THR A 132 11.43 8.09 -14.68
C THR A 132 10.97 8.48 -16.07
N ILE A 133 11.88 8.41 -17.03
CA ILE A 133 11.63 8.72 -18.44
C ILE A 133 11.92 7.48 -19.29
N THR A 134 11.08 7.24 -20.30
CA THR A 134 11.30 6.16 -21.26
C THR A 134 11.93 6.73 -22.52
N LEU A 135 13.12 6.23 -22.84
CA LEU A 135 13.94 6.69 -23.96
C LEU A 135 14.35 5.50 -24.81
N ARG A 136 14.62 5.74 -26.09
CA ARG A 136 15.32 4.79 -26.94
C ARG A 136 16.82 4.82 -26.61
N THR A 137 17.50 3.70 -26.80
CA THR A 137 18.93 3.59 -26.51
C THR A 137 19.79 4.58 -27.30
N ASP A 138 19.39 4.96 -28.51
CA ASP A 138 20.08 5.96 -29.34
C ASP A 138 19.90 7.42 -28.87
N GLN A 139 19.08 7.64 -27.83
CA GLN A 139 18.79 8.96 -27.25
C GLN A 139 19.57 9.20 -25.95
N ILE A 140 20.43 8.26 -25.56
CA ILE A 140 21.22 8.30 -24.34
C ILE A 140 22.69 8.15 -24.72
N ASP A 141 23.52 9.10 -24.30
CA ASP A 141 24.97 8.94 -24.32
C ASP A 141 25.47 8.61 -22.91
N TYR A 142 26.13 7.48 -22.74
CA TYR A 142 26.64 7.06 -21.43
C TYR A 142 28.05 7.61 -21.25
N GLU A 143 28.20 8.61 -20.39
CA GLU A 143 29.49 9.30 -20.18
C GLU A 143 30.45 8.52 -19.25
N GLY A 144 30.16 7.25 -18.95
CA GLY A 144 30.90 6.48 -17.95
C GLY A 144 30.62 6.95 -16.52
N GLY A 145 31.01 6.14 -15.52
CA GLY A 145 30.82 6.50 -14.10
C GLY A 145 29.35 6.60 -13.64
N GLY A 146 28.40 6.05 -14.40
CA GLY A 146 26.97 6.07 -14.07
C GLY A 146 26.23 7.34 -14.49
N TRP A 147 26.92 8.28 -15.17
CA TRP A 147 26.28 9.45 -15.76
C TRP A 147 25.83 9.16 -17.18
N ALA A 148 24.68 9.73 -17.54
CA ALA A 148 24.12 9.62 -18.88
C ALA A 148 23.64 10.99 -19.32
N ARG A 149 24.02 11.39 -20.52
CA ARG A 149 23.56 12.61 -21.17
C ARG A 149 22.38 12.30 -22.05
N LEU A 150 21.31 13.08 -21.87
CA LEU A 150 20.13 13.00 -22.72
C LEU A 150 20.40 13.77 -24.02
N LEU A 151 20.24 13.11 -25.16
CA LEU A 151 20.46 13.69 -26.49
C LEU A 151 19.19 14.33 -27.09
N LEU A 152 18.22 14.68 -26.24
CA LEU A 152 16.92 15.24 -26.66
C LEU A 152 16.81 16.73 -26.36
N PRO A 153 16.08 17.50 -27.19
CA PRO A 153 15.55 18.80 -26.79
C PRO A 153 14.67 18.65 -25.54
N SER A 154 14.89 19.48 -24.52
CA SER A 154 14.29 19.38 -23.19
C SER A 154 12.76 19.55 -23.14
N ASP A 155 12.12 19.94 -24.25
CA ASP A 155 10.69 20.25 -24.34
C ASP A 155 9.80 19.05 -24.74
N ARG A 156 10.38 17.86 -25.01
CA ARG A 156 9.61 16.70 -25.53
C ARG A 156 9.93 15.36 -24.88
N VAL A 157 10.08 15.30 -23.56
CA VAL A 157 10.25 14.02 -22.84
C VAL A 157 8.92 13.57 -22.24
N ARG A 158 8.48 12.35 -22.59
CA ARG A 158 7.32 11.73 -21.95
C ARG A 158 7.75 11.17 -20.60
N ILE A 159 7.24 11.79 -19.54
CA ILE A 159 7.44 11.31 -18.17
C ILE A 159 6.62 10.02 -17.99
N ALA A 160 7.28 8.93 -17.61
CA ALA A 160 6.64 7.66 -17.30
C ALA A 160 6.15 7.64 -15.85
N GLU A 161 6.96 8.19 -14.94
CA GLU A 161 6.63 8.25 -13.52
C GLU A 161 7.31 9.45 -12.86
N VAL A 162 6.61 10.07 -11.90
CA VAL A 162 7.20 11.01 -10.96
C VAL A 162 7.03 10.44 -9.55
N SER A 163 8.14 10.21 -8.86
CA SER A 163 8.12 9.66 -7.50
C SER A 163 8.84 10.58 -6.52
N ALA A 164 8.32 10.64 -5.30
CA ALA A 164 9.01 11.27 -4.18
C ALA A 164 9.85 10.21 -3.45
N ARG A 165 11.01 10.61 -2.94
CA ARG A 165 11.79 9.80 -2.00
C ARG A 165 11.12 9.84 -0.64
N VAL A 166 10.92 8.67 -0.04
CA VAL A 166 10.20 8.54 1.23
C VAL A 166 11.01 7.68 2.18
N LEU A 167 11.35 8.23 3.35
CA LEU A 167 11.92 7.49 4.46
C LEU A 167 10.81 6.93 5.35
N ALA A 168 10.82 5.63 5.61
CA ALA A 168 9.95 5.00 6.59
C ALA A 168 10.64 4.91 7.95
N TYR A 169 9.91 5.14 9.05
CA TYR A 169 10.43 5.05 10.43
C TYR A 169 9.31 4.70 11.40
N ALA A 170 9.64 4.38 12.66
CA ALA A 170 8.62 4.13 13.70
C ALA A 170 8.57 5.28 14.69
N ASP A 171 7.37 5.64 15.15
CA ASP A 171 7.21 6.47 16.33
C ASP A 171 7.08 5.56 17.55
N GLY A 172 7.98 5.75 18.53
CA GLY A 172 8.02 4.91 19.74
C GLY A 172 6.73 4.96 20.57
N ASN A 173 5.82 5.91 20.29
CA ASN A 173 4.58 6.09 21.03
C ASN A 173 3.41 5.26 20.49
N ASP A 174 3.38 4.95 19.20
CA ASP A 174 2.24 4.27 18.58
C ASP A 174 2.62 2.92 17.94
N GLY A 175 3.92 2.67 17.78
CA GLY A 175 4.44 1.41 17.23
C GLY A 175 4.16 1.25 15.75
N TRP A 176 3.64 2.26 15.05
CA TRP A 176 3.30 2.19 13.64
C TRP A 176 4.43 2.69 12.75
N ALA A 177 4.47 2.22 11.49
CA ALA A 177 5.36 2.76 10.48
C ALA A 177 4.83 4.11 9.94
N HIS A 178 5.64 5.15 10.10
CA HIS A 178 5.45 6.50 9.57
C HIS A 178 6.32 6.71 8.35
N HIS A 179 5.94 7.69 7.53
CA HIS A 179 6.61 8.01 6.28
C HIS A 179 6.83 9.51 6.17
N ILE A 180 8.03 9.92 5.76
CA ILE A 180 8.38 11.33 5.54
C ILE A 180 9.12 11.49 4.20
N LYS A 181 8.85 12.59 3.50
CA LYS A 181 9.58 12.91 2.27
C LYS A 181 10.98 13.40 2.60
N VAL A 182 11.94 13.01 1.79
CA VAL A 182 13.35 13.40 1.97
C VAL A 182 13.93 13.96 0.66
N PRO A 183 14.76 15.00 0.72
CA PRO A 183 15.50 15.52 -0.43
C PRO A 183 16.60 14.53 -0.85
N ALA A 184 16.96 14.50 -2.12
CA ALA A 184 18.08 13.69 -2.62
C ALA A 184 19.40 14.13 -1.98
N HIS A 185 20.29 13.17 -1.78
CA HIS A 185 21.68 13.41 -1.35
C HIS A 185 21.85 14.00 0.07
N GLY A 186 20.77 14.12 0.84
CA GLY A 186 20.80 14.48 2.26
C GLY A 186 21.16 13.30 3.19
N GLN A 187 21.35 13.59 4.48
CA GLN A 187 21.59 12.57 5.50
C GLN A 187 20.39 11.63 5.65
N LEU A 188 19.16 12.14 5.55
CA LEU A 188 17.95 11.32 5.61
C LEU A 188 17.76 10.47 4.34
N ASP A 189 18.24 10.91 3.18
CA ASP A 189 18.22 10.08 1.96
C ASP A 189 19.29 8.99 2.01
N ARG A 190 20.46 9.28 2.56
CA ARG A 190 21.46 8.25 2.89
C ARG A 190 20.89 7.22 3.87
N LEU A 191 20.19 7.67 4.92
CA LEU A 191 19.50 6.78 5.87
C LEU A 191 18.44 5.94 5.18
N ARG A 192 17.65 6.53 4.26
CA ARG A 192 16.63 5.82 3.48
C ARG A 192 17.26 4.70 2.64
N HIS A 193 18.29 5.01 1.85
CA HIS A 193 18.97 4.00 1.03
C HIS A 193 19.56 2.86 1.87
N LEU A 194 20.20 3.19 3.00
CA LEU A 194 20.73 2.18 3.91
C LEU A 194 19.61 1.31 4.47
N SER A 195 18.53 1.92 4.95
CA SER A 195 17.42 1.21 5.58
C SER A 195 16.65 0.33 4.59
N GLU A 196 16.45 0.78 3.35
CA GLU A 196 15.85 -0.02 2.28
C GLU A 196 16.72 -1.22 1.89
N SER A 197 18.04 -1.03 1.82
CA SER A 197 19.00 -2.10 1.53
C SER A 197 18.98 -3.16 2.64
N LEU A 198 19.09 -2.74 3.89
CA LEU A 198 19.02 -3.63 5.06
C LEU A 198 17.66 -4.33 5.16
N ALA A 199 16.56 -3.63 4.88
CA ALA A 199 15.23 -4.23 4.88
C ALA A 199 15.12 -5.40 3.89
N LYS A 200 15.72 -5.25 2.70
CA LYS A 200 15.78 -6.30 1.68
C LYS A 200 16.70 -7.45 2.08
N GLU A 201 17.91 -7.14 2.54
CA GLU A 201 18.95 -8.12 2.89
C GLU A 201 18.57 -8.94 4.13
N CYS A 202 17.96 -8.30 5.13
CA CYS A 202 17.67 -8.90 6.44
C CYS A 202 16.20 -9.31 6.60
N CYS A 203 15.39 -9.17 5.56
CA CYS A 203 13.94 -9.34 5.63
C CYS A 203 13.33 -8.54 6.80
N TRP A 204 13.72 -7.27 6.95
CA TRP A 204 13.11 -6.31 7.88
C TRP A 204 12.10 -5.42 7.16
N GLN A 205 11.24 -4.74 7.89
CA GLN A 205 10.47 -3.63 7.34
C GLN A 205 11.40 -2.40 7.22
N PRO A 206 11.24 -1.54 6.20
CA PRO A 206 12.04 -0.32 6.08
C PRO A 206 12.04 0.54 7.35
N ALA A 207 10.88 0.70 8.00
CA ALA A 207 10.78 1.41 9.27
C ALA A 207 11.59 0.74 10.41
N GLN A 208 11.57 -0.60 10.50
CA GLN A 208 12.37 -1.33 11.48
C GLN A 208 13.87 -1.13 11.23
N ALA A 209 14.31 -1.20 9.98
CA ALA A 209 15.71 -0.99 9.61
C ALA A 209 16.19 0.43 9.96
N THR A 210 15.36 1.45 9.68
CA THR A 210 15.64 2.83 10.09
C THR A 210 15.82 2.94 11.59
N MET A 211 14.90 2.38 12.38
CA MET A 211 15.00 2.42 13.83
C MET A 211 16.23 1.66 14.34
N PHE A 212 16.56 0.51 13.75
CA PHE A 212 17.77 -0.22 14.10
C PHE A 212 19.03 0.62 13.89
N VAL A 213 19.17 1.29 12.74
CA VAL A 213 20.35 2.14 12.47
C VAL A 213 20.47 3.24 13.52
N LEU A 214 19.36 3.87 13.92
CA LEU A 214 19.35 5.01 14.84
C LEU A 214 19.45 4.62 16.32
N THR A 215 18.88 3.49 16.74
CA THR A 215 18.67 3.15 18.15
C THR A 215 19.27 1.82 18.59
N ASP A 216 19.74 1.00 17.64
CA ASP A 216 20.16 -0.39 17.85
C ASP A 216 19.04 -1.32 18.36
N GLY A 217 17.78 -0.86 18.31
CA GLY A 217 16.62 -1.69 18.59
C GLY A 217 16.50 -2.80 17.57
N VAL A 218 16.74 -4.05 17.99
CA VAL A 218 16.77 -5.23 17.12
C VAL A 218 15.39 -5.47 16.51
N PRO A 219 15.24 -5.41 15.17
CA PRO A 219 14.00 -5.77 14.51
C PRO A 219 13.68 -7.25 14.69
N LEU A 220 12.41 -7.57 14.94
CA LEU A 220 11.97 -8.95 14.88
C LEU A 220 11.76 -9.37 13.42
N ILE A 221 12.47 -10.42 12.98
CA ILE A 221 12.27 -11.08 11.69
C ILE A 221 11.00 -11.92 11.78
N SER A 222 9.95 -11.49 11.08
CA SER A 222 8.67 -12.20 11.05
C SER A 222 8.76 -13.49 10.24
N ARG A 223 8.27 -14.58 10.81
CA ARG A 223 8.09 -15.88 10.15
C ARG A 223 7.12 -15.84 8.97
N ILE A 224 6.03 -15.09 9.14
CA ILE A 224 5.07 -14.76 8.09
C ILE A 224 4.88 -13.25 8.09
N ARG A 225 5.22 -12.62 6.98
CA ARG A 225 4.93 -11.21 6.73
C ARG A 225 3.81 -11.12 5.72
N SER A 226 2.87 -10.22 5.99
CA SER A 226 1.76 -9.95 5.09
C SER A 226 1.77 -8.52 4.63
N THR A 227 1.51 -8.32 3.34
CA THR A 227 1.20 -7.01 2.77
C THR A 227 -0.14 -7.09 2.08
N THR A 228 -1.04 -6.18 2.39
CA THR A 228 -2.31 -6.05 1.66
C THR A 228 -2.24 -4.81 0.78
N SER A 229 -2.29 -5.00 -0.53
CA SER A 229 -2.48 -3.89 -1.47
C SER A 229 -3.95 -3.78 -1.83
N THR A 230 -4.48 -2.56 -1.75
CA THR A 230 -5.82 -2.27 -2.21
C THR A 230 -5.71 -1.78 -3.65
N GLY A 231 -6.26 -2.56 -4.57
CA GLY A 231 -6.30 -2.19 -5.98
C GLY A 231 -7.47 -1.25 -6.24
N ARG A 232 -7.30 -0.37 -7.22
CA ARG A 232 -8.41 0.35 -7.85
C ARG A 232 -8.44 -0.02 -9.32
N PRO A 233 -9.49 -0.70 -9.79
CA PRO A 233 -10.69 -1.18 -9.06
C PRO A 233 -10.43 -2.30 -8.02
N LEU A 234 -11.36 -2.52 -7.07
CA LEU A 234 -11.17 -3.38 -5.88
C LEU A 234 -10.81 -4.85 -6.18
N TRP A 235 -11.20 -5.38 -7.33
CA TRP A 235 -10.77 -6.71 -7.78
C TRP A 235 -9.26 -6.82 -8.03
N ALA A 236 -8.56 -5.69 -8.22
CA ALA A 236 -7.10 -5.64 -8.33
C ALA A 236 -6.39 -5.70 -6.97
N SER A 237 -7.12 -5.76 -5.85
CA SER A 237 -6.51 -5.92 -4.52
C SER A 237 -5.78 -7.25 -4.40
N ARG A 238 -4.65 -7.26 -3.69
CA ARG A 238 -3.82 -8.45 -3.46
C ARG A 238 -3.44 -8.58 -2.00
N ILE A 239 -3.35 -9.81 -1.53
CA ILE A 239 -2.66 -10.16 -0.28
C ILE A 239 -1.37 -10.85 -0.73
N ARG A 240 -0.22 -10.31 -0.33
CA ARG A 240 1.09 -10.94 -0.49
C ARG A 240 1.54 -11.47 0.86
N LEU A 241 2.01 -12.71 0.88
CA LEU A 241 2.64 -13.32 2.04
C LEU A 241 4.10 -13.61 1.70
N ASP A 242 5.02 -13.10 2.51
CA ASP A 242 6.42 -13.51 2.52
C ASP A 242 6.60 -14.48 3.70
N ILE A 243 7.03 -15.71 3.42
CA ILE A 243 6.93 -16.84 4.34
C ILE A 243 8.32 -17.46 4.51
N ASP A 244 8.75 -17.66 5.77
CA ASP A 244 9.92 -18.49 6.08
C ASP A 244 9.67 -19.92 5.56
N PRO A 245 10.56 -20.51 4.74
CA PRO A 245 10.37 -21.87 4.23
C PRO A 245 10.16 -22.95 5.31
N ALA A 246 10.52 -22.68 6.56
CA ALA A 246 10.29 -23.57 7.70
C ALA A 246 8.86 -23.50 8.28
N GLU A 247 8.00 -22.60 7.79
CA GLU A 247 6.61 -22.48 8.26
C GLU A 247 5.75 -23.68 7.88
N SER A 248 4.82 -24.04 8.78
CA SER A 248 3.84 -25.06 8.47
C SER A 248 2.75 -24.52 7.53
N VAL A 249 2.24 -25.38 6.65
CA VAL A 249 1.11 -25.07 5.76
C VAL A 249 -0.11 -24.55 6.54
N ARG A 250 -0.32 -25.07 7.75
CA ARG A 250 -1.42 -24.66 8.64
C ARG A 250 -1.25 -23.21 9.12
N GLU A 251 -0.08 -22.84 9.62
CA GLU A 251 0.19 -21.47 10.07
C GLU A 251 0.03 -20.47 8.92
N VAL A 252 0.50 -20.82 7.71
CA VAL A 252 0.31 -20.01 6.50
C VAL A 252 -1.18 -19.84 6.16
N ALA A 253 -1.95 -20.93 6.19
CA ALA A 253 -3.39 -20.89 5.90
C ALA A 253 -4.15 -20.06 6.93
N ASP A 254 -3.82 -20.20 8.22
CA ASP A 254 -4.44 -19.45 9.31
C ASP A 254 -4.13 -17.94 9.19
N ALA A 255 -2.88 -17.59 8.86
CA ALA A 255 -2.49 -16.21 8.59
C ALA A 255 -3.25 -15.61 7.40
N PHE A 256 -3.32 -16.35 6.28
CA PHE A 256 -4.10 -15.93 5.11
C PHE A 256 -5.58 -15.75 5.45
N ALA A 257 -6.20 -16.72 6.13
CA ALA A 257 -7.62 -16.68 6.49
C ALA A 257 -7.95 -15.51 7.44
N SER A 258 -7.04 -15.16 8.34
CA SER A 258 -7.17 -13.97 9.19
C SER A 258 -7.22 -12.69 8.34
N LEU A 259 -6.27 -12.52 7.42
CA LEU A 259 -6.18 -11.34 6.55
C LEU A 259 -7.32 -11.27 5.53
N ALA A 260 -7.76 -12.39 4.99
CA ALA A 260 -8.90 -12.45 4.07
C ALA A 260 -10.22 -12.06 4.76
N ARG A 261 -10.34 -12.24 6.08
CA ARG A 261 -11.50 -11.78 6.85
C ARG A 261 -11.49 -10.28 7.12
N THR A 262 -10.32 -9.72 7.39
CA THR A 262 -10.15 -8.31 7.83
C THR A 262 -9.72 -7.35 6.73
N GLY A 263 -9.33 -7.87 5.56
CA GLY A 263 -8.72 -7.11 4.48
C GLY A 263 -9.67 -6.21 3.68
N PRO A 264 -9.14 -5.48 2.67
CA PRO A 264 -9.85 -4.40 1.97
C PRO A 264 -11.12 -4.83 1.24
N ALA A 265 -11.18 -6.10 0.80
CA ALA A 265 -12.33 -6.68 0.14
C ALA A 265 -13.32 -7.35 1.12
N GLY A 266 -12.98 -7.40 2.41
CA GLY A 266 -13.70 -8.15 3.43
C GLY A 266 -13.88 -9.64 3.06
N HIS A 267 -14.88 -10.26 3.69
CA HIS A 267 -15.28 -11.64 3.43
C HIS A 267 -16.00 -11.78 2.08
N ALA A 268 -15.27 -11.60 0.98
CA ALA A 268 -15.82 -11.79 -0.37
C ALA A 268 -16.04 -13.28 -0.63
N ARG A 269 -17.30 -13.72 -0.66
CA ARG A 269 -17.63 -15.07 -1.09
C ARG A 269 -17.21 -15.28 -2.55
N PRO A 270 -16.55 -16.39 -2.89
CA PRO A 270 -16.29 -16.74 -4.27
C PRO A 270 -17.59 -16.73 -5.08
N ILE A 271 -17.55 -16.10 -6.25
CA ILE A 271 -18.68 -16.16 -7.18
C ILE A 271 -18.80 -17.58 -7.72
N LYS A 272 -20.02 -18.13 -7.74
CA LYS A 272 -20.25 -19.45 -8.35
C LYS A 272 -20.03 -19.35 -9.85
N GLU A 273 -19.53 -20.43 -10.46
CA GLU A 273 -19.26 -20.52 -11.90
C GLU A 273 -20.43 -20.01 -12.74
N LYS A 274 -21.66 -20.45 -12.44
CA LYS A 274 -22.90 -19.97 -13.09
C LYS A 274 -22.91 -18.45 -13.25
N HIS A 275 -22.70 -17.72 -12.16
CA HIS A 275 -22.83 -16.28 -12.15
C HIS A 275 -21.65 -15.59 -12.82
N ALA A 276 -20.44 -16.16 -12.73
CA ALA A 276 -19.29 -15.64 -13.47
C ALA A 276 -19.52 -15.74 -14.99
N ARG A 277 -19.94 -16.92 -15.47
CA ARG A 277 -20.28 -17.15 -16.88
C ARG A 277 -21.46 -16.28 -17.33
N LEU A 278 -22.49 -16.15 -16.50
CA LEU A 278 -23.66 -15.31 -16.79
C LEU A 278 -23.27 -13.85 -17.05
N ALA A 279 -22.34 -13.29 -16.25
CA ALA A 279 -21.86 -11.93 -16.46
C ALA A 279 -21.16 -11.77 -17.82
N VAL A 280 -20.28 -12.72 -18.18
CA VAL A 280 -19.56 -12.69 -19.46
C VAL A 280 -20.55 -12.84 -20.63
N HIS A 281 -21.40 -13.85 -20.60
CA HIS A 281 -22.41 -14.11 -21.61
C HIS A 281 -23.27 -12.87 -21.90
N ALA A 282 -23.82 -12.28 -20.84
CA ALA A 282 -24.77 -11.19 -20.98
C ALA A 282 -24.12 -9.84 -21.27
N LEU A 283 -22.90 -9.58 -20.80
CA LEU A 283 -22.30 -8.24 -20.81
C LEU A 283 -21.10 -8.11 -21.76
N VAL A 284 -20.59 -9.23 -22.26
CA VAL A 284 -19.48 -9.29 -23.22
C VAL A 284 -19.98 -9.93 -24.52
N ASP A 285 -20.32 -11.22 -24.49
CA ASP A 285 -20.57 -12.01 -25.70
C ASP A 285 -21.81 -11.52 -26.46
N HIS A 286 -22.89 -11.22 -25.74
CA HIS A 286 -24.17 -10.82 -26.32
C HIS A 286 -24.58 -9.39 -25.97
N VAL A 287 -23.61 -8.50 -25.72
CA VAL A 287 -23.86 -7.10 -25.34
C VAL A 287 -24.64 -6.30 -26.39
N HIS A 288 -24.62 -6.75 -27.65
CA HIS A 288 -25.21 -6.07 -28.80
C HIS A 288 -26.67 -6.47 -29.09
N VAL A 289 -27.18 -7.57 -28.50
CA VAL A 289 -28.57 -7.99 -28.68
C VAL A 289 -29.45 -7.58 -27.48
N PRO A 290 -30.78 -7.49 -27.65
CA PRO A 290 -31.70 -7.21 -26.54
C PRO A 290 -31.64 -8.25 -25.42
N TRP A 291 -31.98 -7.85 -24.19
CA TRP A 291 -31.90 -8.72 -23.01
C TRP A 291 -32.73 -10.01 -23.13
N SER A 292 -33.91 -9.95 -23.77
CA SER A 292 -34.74 -11.11 -24.07
C SER A 292 -33.98 -12.17 -24.86
N GLU A 293 -33.24 -11.73 -25.88
CA GLU A 293 -32.47 -12.59 -26.75
C GLU A 293 -31.23 -13.16 -26.04
N ARG A 294 -30.55 -12.37 -25.21
CA ARG A 294 -29.45 -12.86 -24.35
C ARG A 294 -29.91 -14.01 -23.45
N ALA A 295 -31.09 -13.86 -22.84
CA ALA A 295 -31.67 -14.88 -21.97
C ALA A 295 -32.08 -16.14 -22.75
N ARG A 296 -32.59 -15.99 -23.97
CA ARG A 296 -32.92 -17.12 -24.87
C ARG A 296 -31.66 -17.92 -25.22
N LEU A 297 -30.60 -17.24 -25.64
CA LEU A 297 -29.31 -17.85 -25.97
C LEU A 297 -28.70 -18.56 -24.75
N TRP A 298 -28.69 -17.89 -23.59
CA TRP A 298 -28.24 -18.50 -22.33
C TRP A 298 -29.01 -19.79 -21.99
N ASN A 299 -30.33 -19.78 -22.16
CA ASN A 299 -31.17 -20.94 -21.85
C ASN A 299 -30.94 -22.11 -22.80
N ALA A 300 -30.51 -21.85 -24.04
CA ALA A 300 -30.16 -22.87 -25.02
C ALA A 300 -28.78 -23.49 -24.71
N GLU A 301 -27.80 -22.67 -24.35
CA GLU A 301 -26.42 -23.08 -24.08
C GLU A 301 -26.23 -23.67 -22.67
N HIS A 302 -27.02 -23.21 -21.70
CA HIS A 302 -26.96 -23.63 -20.30
C HIS A 302 -28.35 -24.04 -19.75
N PRO A 303 -28.96 -25.12 -20.27
CA PRO A 303 -30.31 -25.56 -19.86
C PRO A 303 -30.46 -25.81 -18.35
N GLN A 304 -29.39 -26.26 -17.69
CA GLN A 304 -29.35 -26.50 -16.24
C GLN A 304 -29.43 -25.21 -15.39
N TRP A 305 -29.17 -24.04 -15.98
CA TRP A 305 -29.21 -22.73 -15.32
C TRP A 305 -30.24 -21.80 -15.94
N ARG A 306 -31.28 -22.38 -16.55
CA ARG A 306 -32.31 -21.68 -17.28
C ARG A 306 -32.99 -20.60 -16.43
N TYR A 307 -33.26 -19.46 -17.07
CA TYR A 307 -34.07 -18.36 -16.55
C TYR A 307 -35.45 -18.38 -17.22
N SER A 308 -36.51 -18.32 -16.40
CA SER A 308 -37.89 -18.17 -16.87
C SER A 308 -38.30 -16.71 -17.13
N SER A 309 -37.54 -15.76 -16.60
CA SER A 309 -37.82 -14.32 -16.69
C SER A 309 -36.56 -13.55 -17.09
N GLU A 310 -36.71 -12.68 -18.10
CA GLU A 310 -35.67 -11.74 -18.53
C GLU A 310 -35.23 -10.82 -17.39
N ALA A 311 -36.17 -10.34 -16.57
CA ALA A 311 -35.88 -9.43 -15.47
C ALA A 311 -34.93 -10.08 -14.45
N ASN A 312 -35.16 -11.36 -14.12
CA ASN A 312 -34.28 -12.12 -13.22
C ASN A 312 -32.92 -12.38 -13.86
N PHE A 313 -32.88 -12.72 -15.15
CA PHE A 313 -31.64 -12.90 -15.90
C PHE A 313 -30.79 -11.61 -15.88
N ARG A 314 -31.39 -10.47 -16.24
CA ARG A 314 -30.73 -9.17 -16.26
C ARG A 314 -30.22 -8.77 -14.89
N ARG A 315 -31.06 -8.88 -13.86
CA ARG A 315 -30.69 -8.55 -12.48
C ARG A 315 -29.51 -9.40 -12.02
N ASP A 316 -29.57 -10.72 -12.21
CA ASP A 316 -28.52 -11.62 -11.76
C ASP A 316 -27.20 -11.43 -12.53
N ALA A 317 -27.26 -11.09 -13.82
CA ALA A 317 -26.08 -10.78 -14.64
C ALA A 317 -25.39 -9.48 -14.17
N LEU A 318 -26.16 -8.43 -13.91
CA LEU A 318 -25.64 -7.17 -13.37
C LEU A 318 -25.10 -7.37 -11.94
N ASP A 319 -25.82 -8.11 -11.09
CA ASP A 319 -25.35 -8.44 -9.74
C ASP A 319 -24.06 -9.26 -9.76
N ALA A 320 -23.92 -10.16 -10.73
CA ALA A 320 -22.70 -10.92 -10.92
C ALA A 320 -21.51 -10.01 -11.32
N ARG A 321 -21.73 -9.02 -12.19
CA ARG A 321 -20.72 -8.01 -12.53
C ARG A 321 -20.29 -7.21 -11.29
N GLU A 322 -21.23 -6.69 -10.53
CA GLU A 322 -20.91 -5.91 -9.32
C GLU A 322 -20.11 -6.74 -8.30
N ARG A 323 -20.47 -8.03 -8.14
CA ARG A 323 -19.74 -8.95 -7.25
C ARG A 323 -18.34 -9.26 -7.76
N LEU A 324 -18.16 -9.44 -9.07
CA LEU A 324 -16.84 -9.63 -9.70
C LEU A 324 -15.96 -8.41 -9.52
N TYR A 325 -16.53 -7.22 -9.74
CA TYR A 325 -15.81 -5.96 -9.58
C TYR A 325 -15.61 -5.55 -8.12
N ARG A 326 -16.33 -6.22 -7.21
CA ARG A 326 -16.36 -5.94 -5.78
C ARG A 326 -16.79 -4.49 -5.48
N THR A 327 -17.59 -3.90 -6.36
CA THR A 327 -18.27 -2.63 -6.13
C THR A 327 -19.38 -2.89 -5.12
N GLN A 328 -19.32 -2.25 -3.94
CA GLN A 328 -20.49 -2.22 -3.06
C GLN A 328 -21.62 -1.54 -3.83
N ARG A 329 -22.78 -2.20 -3.93
CA ARG A 329 -24.04 -1.49 -4.16
C ARG A 329 -24.15 -0.41 -3.07
N VAL A 330 -23.99 0.85 -3.44
CA VAL A 330 -24.50 1.96 -2.64
C VAL A 330 -26.01 1.76 -2.61
N GLY A 331 -26.50 1.20 -1.50
CA GLY A 331 -27.92 1.00 -1.27
C GLY A 331 -28.59 2.34 -1.06
N GLY A 332 -28.95 3.01 -2.16
CA GLY A 332 -30.02 4.01 -2.14
C GLY A 332 -31.34 3.29 -1.91
N ARG A 333 -31.85 3.33 -0.67
CA ARG A 333 -33.30 3.35 -0.48
C ARG A 333 -33.70 4.81 -0.58
N GLY A 334 -34.41 5.14 -1.64
CA GLY A 334 -35.29 6.30 -1.63
C GLY A 334 -36.23 6.17 -0.45
N SER A 335 -36.16 7.13 0.47
CA SER A 335 -37.28 7.49 1.31
C SER A 335 -38.03 8.57 0.54
N ASP A 336 -39.06 8.15 -0.18
CA ASP A 336 -40.24 8.98 -0.36
C ASP A 336 -40.83 9.24 1.03
N GLY A 337 -41.09 10.52 1.29
CA GLY A 337 -41.61 11.07 2.54
C GLY A 337 -41.54 12.59 2.47
#